data_AF-A0A143YF10-F1
#
_entry.id   AF-A0A143YF10-F1
#
_cell.length_a   1.000
_cell.length_b   1.000
_cell.length_c   1.000
_cell.angle_alpha   90.00
_cell.angle_beta   90.00
_cell.angle_gamma   90.00
#
_symmetry.space_group_name_H-M   'P 1'
#
loop_
_entity.id
_entity.type
_entity.pdbx_description
1 polymer ?
#
loop_
_entity_poly.entity_id
_entity_poly.type
_entity_poly.pdbx_seq_one_letter_code
_entity_poly.pdbx_strand_id
1 'polypeptide(L)'
;MLNDPITLLKYEYRVHPGEYFNVDTYWVKSPAEVRTVIIDQDHVFTKMVSFYPKNFVIFLEQFPDQSIYRTNYPLRKIQNSDSHEVVFDETQKDVYEYLD
;
A
#
# COMPACT_ATOMS: atom_id res chain seq x y z
N MET A 1 10.35 -2.93 23.77
CA MET A 1 9.97 -1.63 23.19
C MET A 1 9.42 -1.91 21.80
N LEU A 2 8.09 -1.89 21.64
CA LEU A 2 7.46 -1.83 20.32
C LEU A 2 7.63 -0.40 19.82
N ASN A 3 8.76 -0.10 19.18
CA ASN A 3 8.92 1.18 18.50
C ASN A 3 8.13 1.09 17.17
N ASP A 4 6.90 1.57 17.25
CA ASP A 4 5.97 1.98 16.19
C ASP A 4 6.08 1.30 14.81
N PRO A 5 5.25 0.29 14.51
CA PRO A 5 4.99 -0.16 13.14
C PRO A 5 4.55 0.98 12.20
N ILE A 6 4.00 2.07 12.75
CA ILE A 6 3.58 3.26 12.02
C ILE A 6 4.78 4.05 11.46
N THR A 7 5.97 3.96 12.07
CA THR A 7 7.18 4.65 11.55
C THR A 7 7.70 4.09 10.22
N LEU A 8 7.23 2.91 9.82
CA LEU A 8 7.59 2.30 8.54
C LEU A 8 6.89 2.98 7.35
N LEU A 9 5.71 3.57 7.56
CA LEU A 9 4.86 4.09 6.50
C LEU A 9 5.14 5.57 6.26
N LYS A 10 6.11 5.85 5.38
CA LYS A 10 6.68 7.20 5.19
C LYS A 10 5.95 8.06 4.17
N TYR A 11 5.16 7.45 3.29
CA TYR A 11 4.52 8.14 2.16
C TYR A 11 3.02 8.18 2.40
N GLU A 12 2.42 9.37 2.35
CA GLU A 12 0.98 9.59 2.54
C GLU A 12 0.34 10.07 1.24
N TYR A 13 -0.82 9.50 0.90
CA TYR A 13 -1.64 9.84 -0.25
C TYR A 13 -3.07 10.07 0.20
N ARG A 14 -3.65 11.22 -0.18
CA ARG A 14 -5.03 11.58 0.15
C ARG A 14 -5.87 11.51 -1.11
N VAL A 15 -7.04 10.90 -0.97
CA VAL A 15 -7.95 10.61 -2.08
C VAL A 15 -9.33 11.09 -1.67
N HIS A 16 -9.89 12.01 -2.44
CA HIS A 16 -11.21 12.57 -2.20
C HIS A 16 -12.29 11.76 -2.93
N PRO A 17 -13.56 11.85 -2.48
CA PRO A 17 -14.69 11.24 -3.16
C PRO A 17 -14.72 11.61 -4.65
N GLY A 18 -14.77 10.60 -5.51
CA GLY A 18 -14.73 10.75 -6.97
C GLY A 18 -13.34 10.59 -7.60
N GLU A 19 -12.28 10.52 -6.79
CA GLU A 19 -10.92 10.18 -7.26
C GLU A 19 -10.69 8.66 -7.20
N TYR A 20 -9.91 8.15 -8.15
CA TYR A 20 -9.49 6.75 -8.17
C TYR A 20 -8.07 6.61 -7.62
N PHE A 21 -7.86 5.59 -6.79
CA PHE A 21 -6.56 5.22 -6.27
C PHE A 21 -6.37 3.72 -6.40
N ASN A 22 -5.63 3.32 -7.45
CA ASN A 22 -5.20 1.95 -7.64
C ASN A 22 -3.68 1.86 -7.49
N VAL A 23 -3.21 0.76 -6.90
CA VAL A 23 -1.79 0.40 -6.86
C VAL A 23 -1.60 -0.80 -7.77
N ASP A 24 -0.81 -0.65 -8.82
CA ASP A 24 -0.40 -1.75 -9.69
C ASP A 24 0.55 -2.66 -8.91
N THR A 25 0.09 -3.88 -8.66
CA THR A 25 0.84 -4.92 -7.97
C THR A 25 1.10 -6.11 -8.88
N TYR A 26 1.60 -5.89 -10.10
CA TYR A 26 1.89 -6.95 -11.09
C TYR A 26 2.77 -8.10 -10.58
N TRP A 27 3.55 -7.88 -9.52
CA TRP A 27 4.39 -8.90 -8.86
C TRP A 27 3.63 -9.82 -7.90
N VAL A 28 2.34 -9.58 -7.67
CA VAL A 28 1.46 -10.43 -6.86
C VAL A 28 0.80 -11.44 -7.79
N LYS A 29 1.12 -12.72 -7.63
CA LYS A 29 0.63 -13.79 -8.51
C LYS A 29 -0.73 -14.32 -8.07
N SER A 30 -1.08 -14.15 -6.79
CA SER A 30 -2.32 -14.64 -6.20
C SER A 30 -2.81 -13.73 -5.07
N PRO A 31 -4.13 -13.49 -4.93
CA PRO A 31 -4.68 -12.77 -3.79
C PRO A 31 -4.32 -13.39 -2.43
N ALA A 32 -4.03 -14.69 -2.38
CA ALA A 32 -3.62 -15.38 -1.16
C ALA A 32 -2.24 -14.93 -0.64
N GLU A 33 -1.43 -14.28 -1.49
CA GLU A 33 -0.14 -13.68 -1.09
C GLU A 33 -0.31 -12.36 -0.34
N VAL A 34 -1.51 -11.77 -0.40
CA VAL A 34 -1.85 -10.52 0.27
C VAL A 34 -2.58 -10.83 1.56
N ARG A 35 -2.01 -10.38 2.67
CA ARG A 35 -2.66 -10.49 3.98
C ARG A 35 -3.20 -9.13 4.39
N THR A 36 -4.50 -9.02 4.55
CA THR A 36 -5.14 -7.81 5.11
C THR A 36 -5.60 -8.06 6.53
N VAL A 37 -5.36 -7.08 7.40
CA VAL A 37 -5.84 -7.04 8.78
C VAL A 37 -6.69 -5.79 8.95
N ILE A 38 -7.95 -5.97 9.31
CA ILE A 38 -8.81 -4.86 9.74
C ILE A 38 -8.40 -4.54 11.18
N ILE A 39 -7.94 -3.30 11.39
CA ILE A 39 -7.50 -2.83 12.70
C ILE A 39 -8.70 -2.33 13.50
N ASP A 40 -9.54 -1.55 12.84
CA ASP A 40 -10.72 -0.93 13.43
C ASP A 40 -11.73 -0.61 12.34
N GLN A 41 -13.02 -0.76 12.65
CA GLN A 41 -14.09 -0.53 11.70
C GLN A 41 -15.36 -0.15 12.45
N ASP A 42 -15.96 0.95 12.02
CA ASP A 42 -17.28 1.41 12.45
C ASP A 42 -18.08 1.91 11.23
N HIS A 43 -19.31 2.36 11.45
CA HIS A 43 -20.21 2.87 10.43
C HIS A 43 -19.73 4.13 9.70
N VAL A 44 -18.74 4.85 10.24
CA VAL A 44 -18.20 6.09 9.64
C VAL A 44 -16.73 6.01 9.26
N PHE A 45 -16.00 4.97 9.66
CA PHE A 45 -14.59 4.86 9.31
C PHE A 45 -14.13 3.40 9.22
N THR A 46 -13.06 3.17 8.46
CA THR A 46 -12.39 1.88 8.40
C THR A 46 -10.88 2.09 8.43
N LYS A 47 -10.18 1.29 9.24
CA LYS A 47 -8.73 1.25 9.30
C LYS A 47 -8.26 -0.17 9.01
N MET A 48 -7.43 -0.32 7.99
CA MET A 48 -6.87 -1.63 7.64
C MET A 48 -5.43 -1.52 7.18
N VAL A 49 -4.68 -2.60 7.40
CA VAL A 49 -3.31 -2.77 6.91
C VAL A 49 -3.23 -3.99 6.02
N SER A 50 -2.65 -3.83 4.84
CA SER A 50 -2.42 -4.87 3.85
C SER A 50 -0.92 -5.09 3.68
N PHE A 51 -0.50 -6.33 3.83
CA PHE A 51 0.87 -6.79 3.65
C PHE A 51 0.96 -7.53 2.31
N TYR A 52 1.82 -7.05 1.44
CA TYR A 52 2.10 -7.60 0.13
C TYR A 52 3.47 -8.29 0.11
N PRO A 53 3.73 -9.15 -0.89
CA PRO A 53 5.09 -9.59 -1.23
C PRO A 53 6.08 -8.43 -1.39
N LYS A 54 7.38 -8.76 -1.35
CA LYS A 54 8.49 -7.78 -1.41
C LYS A 54 8.47 -6.75 -0.27
N ASN A 55 7.93 -7.15 0.89
CA ASN A 55 7.79 -6.30 2.08
C ASN A 55 7.03 -5.00 1.85
N PHE A 56 6.18 -4.92 0.83
CA PHE A 56 5.36 -3.74 0.60
C PHE A 56 4.14 -3.76 1.52
N VAL A 57 3.86 -2.62 2.17
CA VAL A 57 2.78 -2.47 3.14
C VAL A 57 1.97 -1.23 2.78
N ILE A 58 0.64 -1.39 2.77
CA ILE A 58 -0.32 -0.30 2.65
C ILE A 58 -1.17 -0.26 3.90
N PHE A 59 -1.28 0.92 4.50
CA PHE A 59 -2.28 1.22 5.52
C PHE A 59 -3.34 2.15 4.93
N LEU A 60 -4.61 1.85 5.15
CA LEU A 60 -5.73 2.68 4.76
C LEU A 60 -6.46 3.17 6.01
N GLU A 61 -6.72 4.47 6.04
CA GLU A 61 -7.78 5.07 6.85
C GLU A 61 -8.84 5.64 5.90
N GLN A 62 -10.03 5.07 5.92
CA GLN A 62 -11.15 5.51 5.11
C GLN A 62 -12.16 6.23 6.00
N PHE A 63 -12.58 7.42 5.55
CA PHE A 63 -13.60 8.28 6.14
C PHE A 63 -14.66 8.59 5.08
N PRO A 64 -15.81 9.21 5.44
CA PRO A 64 -16.87 9.50 4.47
C PRO A 64 -16.46 10.55 3.43
N ASP A 65 -15.52 11.42 3.77
CA ASP A 65 -15.10 12.58 2.99
C ASP A 65 -13.71 12.41 2.34
N GLN A 66 -12.96 11.37 2.69
CA GLN A 66 -11.63 11.08 2.14
C GLN A 66 -11.15 9.67 2.49
N SER A 67 -10.16 9.20 1.74
CA SER A 67 -9.31 8.07 2.12
C SER A 67 -7.86 8.52 2.22
N ILE A 68 -7.16 8.04 3.25
CA ILE A 68 -5.74 8.28 3.49
C ILE A 68 -5.01 6.95 3.37
N TYR A 69 -4.12 6.87 2.39
CA TYR A 69 -3.24 5.73 2.18
C TYR A 69 -1.85 6.07 2.69
N ARG A 70 -1.24 5.17 3.47
CA ARG A 70 0.17 5.27 3.85
C ARG A 70 0.93 4.03 3.43
N THR A 71 2.10 4.23 2.83
CA THR A 71 2.93 3.14 2.30
C THR A 71 4.36 3.25 2.80
N ASN A 72 5.05 2.10 2.84
CA ASN A 72 6.48 2.06 3.18
C ASN A 72 7.43 2.24 1.99
N TYR A 73 6.90 2.17 0.77
CA TYR A 73 7.61 2.49 -0.47
C TYR A 73 6.90 3.63 -1.21
N PRO A 74 7.63 4.49 -1.94
CA PRO A 74 7.02 5.54 -2.72
C PRO A 74 6.22 4.95 -3.89
N LEU A 75 5.12 5.59 -4.21
CA LEU A 75 4.31 5.31 -5.38
C LEU A 75 4.54 6.36 -6.46
N ARG A 76 4.64 5.92 -7.72
CA ARG A 76 4.72 6.79 -8.90
C ARG A 76 3.45 6.61 -9.73
N LYS A 77 2.81 7.71 -10.11
CA LYS A 77 1.63 7.66 -10.99
C LYS A 77 2.04 7.17 -12.38
N ILE A 78 1.34 6.16 -12.89
CA ILE A 78 1.56 5.65 -14.25
C ILE A 78 0.94 6.66 -15.24
N GLN A 79 1.70 7.03 -16.26
CA GLN A 79 1.21 7.97 -17.28
C GLN A 79 -0.02 7.38 -18.00
N ASN A 80 -1.05 8.22 -18.18
CA ASN A 80 -2.31 7.84 -18.83
C ASN A 80 -3.06 6.68 -18.13
N SER A 81 -2.88 6.53 -16.82
CA SER A 81 -3.55 5.53 -16.00
C SER A 81 -3.98 6.10 -14.65
N ASP A 82 -5.03 5.52 -14.07
CA ASP A 82 -5.49 5.80 -12.71
C ASP A 82 -4.72 4.99 -11.64
N SER A 83 -3.68 4.26 -12.08
CA SER A 83 -2.88 3.39 -11.24
C SER A 83 -1.52 4.00 -10.88
N HIS A 84 -0.98 3.57 -9.75
CA HIS A 84 0.34 3.92 -9.28
C HIS A 84 1.21 2.67 -9.17
N GLU A 85 2.46 2.75 -9.59
CA GLU A 85 3.44 1.68 -9.41
C GLU A 85 4.25 1.89 -8.12
N VAL A 86 4.62 0.80 -7.45
CA VAL A 86 5.54 0.85 -6.31
C VAL A 86 6.97 1.00 -6.82
N VAL A 87 7.67 2.02 -6.32
CA VAL A 87 9.08 2.26 -6.64
C VAL A 87 9.95 1.50 -5.64
N PHE A 88 10.34 0.29 -6.01
CA PHE A 88 11.36 -0.47 -5.30
C PHE A 88 12.75 0.12 -5.60
N ASP A 89 13.59 0.27 -4.57
CA ASP A 89 14.98 0.69 -4.75
C ASP A 89 15.74 -0.38 -5.57
N GLU A 90 16.61 0.02 -6.50
CA GLU A 90 17.23 -0.91 -7.46
C GLU A 90 18.13 -1.94 -6.76
N THR A 91 18.69 -1.61 -5.59
CA THR A 91 19.43 -2.55 -4.73
C THR A 91 18.57 -3.69 -4.16
N GLN A 92 17.24 -3.61 -4.24
CA GLN A 92 16.33 -4.68 -3.85
C GLN A 92 15.78 -5.48 -5.04
N LYS A 93 15.97 -5.03 -6.29
CA LYS A 93 15.57 -5.84 -7.46
C LYS A 93 16.39 -7.12 -7.55
N ASP A 94 17.69 -7.03 -7.29
CA ASP A 94 18.63 -8.16 -7.39
C ASP A 94 18.46 -9.22 -6.29
N VAL A 95 17.68 -8.97 -5.24
CA VAL A 95 17.49 -9.99 -4.18
C VAL A 95 16.36 -10.97 -4.53
N TYR A 96 15.42 -10.56 -5.38
CA TYR A 96 14.23 -11.36 -5.70
C TYR A 96 14.25 -12.01 -7.10
N GLU A 97 15.23 -11.69 -7.95
CA GLU A 97 15.42 -12.37 -9.25
C GLU A 97 16.26 -13.66 -9.15
N TYR A 98 16.88 -13.96 -8.01
CA TYR A 98 17.77 -15.12 -7.83
C TYR A 98 17.27 -16.17 -6.82
N LEU A 99 15.96 -16.20 -6.53
CA LEU A 99 15.36 -17.19 -5.62
C LEU A 99 14.33 -18.13 -6.29
N ASP A 100 14.40 -18.26 -7.62
CA ASP A 100 13.72 -19.34 -8.37
C ASP A 100 14.69 -20.51 -8.65
#